data_AF-A0A495ZHX5-F1
#
_entry.id   AF-A0A495ZHX5-F1
#
_cell.length_a   1.000
_cell.length_b   1.000
_cell.length_c   1.000
_cell.angle_alpha   90.00
_cell.angle_beta   90.00
_cell.angle_gamma   90.00
#
_symmetry.space_group_name_H-M   'P 1'
#
loop_
_entity.id
_entity.type
_entity.pdbx_description
1 polymer ?
#
loop_
_entity_poly.entity_id
_entity_poly.type
_entity_poly.pdbx_seq_one_letter_code
_entity_poly.pdbx_strand_id
1 'polypeptide(L)'
;MDKQAIKKIEVSVSLNSSLLKVIDECATQLHYNREEFIAMACQQFIGQINPQELENMYCERQMQQSEELQWAETAATLAGEILPKEEW
;
A
#
# COMPACT_ATOMS: atom_id res chain seq x y z
N MET A 1 11.12 -29.22 9.16
CA MET A 1 11.23 -27.92 8.47
C MET A 1 9.92 -27.71 7.74
N ASP A 2 8.96 -27.08 8.43
CA ASP A 2 7.64 -26.80 7.86
C ASP A 2 7.78 -25.88 6.65
N LYS A 3 7.39 -26.37 5.48
CA LYS A 3 7.25 -25.56 4.28
C LYS A 3 6.06 -24.64 4.51
N GLN A 4 6.32 -23.43 4.99
CA GLN A 4 5.31 -22.38 5.12
C GLN A 4 4.75 -22.11 3.71
N ALA A 5 3.48 -22.45 3.48
CA ALA A 5 2.83 -22.25 2.19
C ALA A 5 2.77 -20.74 1.90
N ILE A 6 3.44 -20.31 0.83
CA ILE A 6 3.41 -18.91 0.38
C ILE A 6 1.99 -18.62 -0.10
N LYS A 7 1.25 -17.81 0.65
CA LYS A 7 -0.10 -17.39 0.28
C LYS A 7 0.01 -16.38 -0.88
N LYS A 8 -0.52 -16.73 -2.05
CA LYS A 8 -0.66 -15.77 -3.16
C LYS A 8 -1.69 -14.71 -2.76
N ILE A 9 -1.29 -13.45 -2.77
CA ILE A 9 -2.18 -12.31 -2.56
C ILE A 9 -2.40 -11.67 -3.92
N GLU A 10 -3.66 -11.57 -4.34
CA GLU A 10 -4.04 -10.83 -5.55
C GLU A 10 -4.38 -9.40 -5.16
N VAL A 11 -3.73 -8.45 -5.81
CA VAL A 11 -3.91 -7.01 -5.58
C VAL A 11 -4.30 -6.39 -6.91
N SER A 12 -5.40 -5.65 -6.92
CA SER A 12 -5.81 -4.84 -8.08
C SER A 12 -5.26 -3.43 -7.90
N VAL A 13 -4.48 -2.96 -8.86
CA VAL A 13 -3.85 -1.63 -8.83
C VAL A 13 -4.29 -0.85 -10.06
N SER A 14 -4.84 0.35 -9.83
CA SER A 14 -5.15 1.27 -10.92
C SER A 14 -3.89 2.00 -11.36
N LEU A 15 -3.49 1.79 -12.61
CA LEU A 15 -2.34 2.45 -13.23
C LEU A 15 -2.80 3.30 -14.40
N ASN A 16 -2.02 4.35 -14.71
CA ASN A 16 -2.25 5.15 -15.90
C ASN A 16 -2.13 4.27 -17.16
N SER A 17 -3.03 4.44 -18.12
CA SER A 17 -3.06 3.68 -19.37
C SER A 17 -1.79 3.86 -20.22
N SER A 18 -1.14 5.03 -20.18
CA SER A 18 0.14 5.24 -20.87
C SER A 18 1.27 4.41 -20.24
N LEU A 19 1.29 4.34 -18.91
CA LEU A 19 2.27 3.55 -18.16
C LEU A 19 2.08 2.04 -18.42
N LEU A 20 0.83 1.57 -18.47
CA LEU A 20 0.53 0.17 -18.80
C LEU A 20 1.07 -0.23 -20.17
N LYS A 21 0.95 0.65 -21.18
CA LYS A 21 1.50 0.39 -22.52
C LYS A 21 3.02 0.23 -22.50
N VAL A 22 3.72 1.12 -21.79
CA VAL A 22 5.18 1.05 -21.65
C VAL A 22 5.59 -0.24 -20.95
N ILE A 23 4.85 -0.64 -19.90
CA ILE A 23 5.10 -1.92 -19.19
C ILE A 23 4.91 -3.10 -20.13
N ASP A 24 3.85 -3.11 -20.96
CA ASP A 24 3.60 -4.19 -21.91
C ASP A 24 4.67 -4.30 -22.99
N GLU A 25 5.13 -3.16 -23.51
CA GLU A 25 6.21 -3.10 -24.49
C GLU A 25 7.51 -3.67 -23.90
N CYS A 26 7.88 -3.24 -22.69
CA CYS A 26 9.06 -3.74 -21.99
C CYS A 26 8.96 -5.24 -21.67
N ALA A 27 7.81 -5.70 -21.17
CA ALA A 27 7.59 -7.11 -20.85
C ALA A 27 7.71 -7.97 -22.12
N THR A 28 7.15 -7.50 -23.23
CA THR A 28 7.24 -8.17 -24.54
C THR A 28 8.68 -8.24 -25.04
N GLN A 29 9.43 -7.14 -24.95
CA GLN A 29 10.84 -7.08 -25.37
C GLN A 29 11.73 -8.04 -24.57
N LEU A 30 11.41 -8.24 -23.30
CA LEU A 30 12.18 -9.10 -22.39
C LEU A 30 11.60 -10.51 -22.27
N HIS A 31 10.58 -10.85 -23.06
CA HIS A 31 9.90 -12.15 -23.06
C HIS A 31 9.34 -12.59 -21.69
N TYR A 32 8.91 -11.63 -20.88
CA TYR A 32 8.19 -11.88 -19.63
C TYR A 32 6.69 -11.69 -19.80
N ASN A 33 5.90 -12.38 -18.99
CA ASN A 33 4.51 -11.97 -18.82
C ASN A 33 4.46 -10.69 -17.96
N ARG A 34 3.36 -9.94 -18.06
CA ARG A 34 3.21 -8.65 -17.36
C ARG A 34 3.37 -8.80 -15.84
N GLU A 35 2.81 -9.84 -15.26
CA GLU A 35 2.85 -10.08 -13.80
C GLU A 35 4.28 -10.35 -13.32
N GLU A 36 5.03 -11.19 -14.02
CA GLU A 36 6.43 -11.50 -13.75
C GLU A 36 7.31 -10.27 -13.88
N PHE A 37 7.09 -9.48 -14.93
CA PHE A 37 7.84 -8.24 -15.14
C PHE A 37 7.60 -7.23 -14.01
N ILE A 38 6.34 -7.03 -13.63
CA ILE A 38 5.98 -6.15 -12.50
C ILE A 38 6.55 -6.68 -11.18
N ALA A 39 6.43 -7.99 -10.92
CA ALA A 39 6.96 -8.60 -9.71
C ALA A 39 8.48 -8.42 -9.60
N MET A 40 9.20 -8.62 -10.70
CA MET A 40 10.65 -8.41 -10.76
C MET A 40 11.03 -6.95 -10.51
N ALA A 41 10.33 -6.02 -11.16
CA ALA A 41 10.57 -4.59 -10.97
C ALA A 41 10.32 -4.17 -9.51
N CYS A 42 9.24 -4.66 -8.89
CA CYS A 42 8.94 -4.44 -7.48
C CYS A 42 10.02 -5.02 -6.56
N GLN A 43 10.49 -6.25 -6.82
CA GLN A 43 11.56 -6.87 -6.02
C GLN A 43 12.87 -6.09 -6.13
N GLN A 44 13.23 -5.65 -7.34
CA GLN A 44 14.42 -4.84 -7.56
C GLN A 44 14.33 -3.49 -6.84
N PHE A 45 13.16 -2.85 -6.89
CA PHE A 45 12.91 -1.59 -6.19
C PHE A 45 13.03 -1.76 -4.66
N ILE A 46 12.38 -2.79 -4.10
CA ILE A 46 12.44 -3.11 -2.66
C ILE A 46 13.88 -3.42 -2.23
N GLY A 47 14.64 -4.17 -3.04
CA GLY A 47 16.03 -4.50 -2.73
C GLY A 47 17.00 -3.32 -2.78
N GLN A 48 16.63 -2.22 -3.45
CA GLN A 48 17.45 -1.00 -3.53
C GLN A 48 17.10 0.02 -2.45
N ILE A 49 15.88 -0.02 -1.94
CA ILE A 49 15.43 0.91 -0.90
C ILE A 49 15.93 0.48 0.47
N ASN A 50 16.34 1.46 1.27
CA ASN A 50 16.65 1.23 2.67
C ASN A 50 15.35 0.81 3.40
N PRO A 51 15.35 -0.28 4.20
CA PRO A 51 14.18 -0.69 4.98
C PRO A 51 13.51 0.45 5.77
N GLN A 52 14.30 1.39 6.28
CA GLN A 52 13.78 2.54 7.02
C GLN A 52 13.07 3.56 6.12
N GLU A 53 13.51 3.74 4.88
CA GLU A 53 12.82 4.57 3.90
C GLU A 53 11.51 3.92 3.43
N LEU A 54 11.51 2.59 3.29
CA LEU A 54 10.29 1.83 2.97
C LEU A 54 9.23 1.99 4.07
N GLU A 55 9.66 1.88 5.33
CA GLU A 55 8.79 2.06 6.49
C GLU A 55 8.23 3.50 6.56
N ASN A 56 9.08 4.51 6.33
CA ASN A 56 8.63 5.89 6.27
C ASN A 56 7.59 6.12 5.16
N MET A 57 7.83 5.62 3.95
CA MET A 57 6.89 5.72 2.83
C MET A 57 5.54 5.05 3.15
N TYR A 58 5.57 3.92 3.86
CA TYR A 58 4.36 3.22 4.27
C TYR A 58 3.56 4.05 5.28
N CYS A 59 4.22 4.55 6.33
CA CYS A 59 3.62 5.39 7.36
C CYS A 59 3.03 6.68 6.78
N GLU A 60 3.76 7.38 5.89
CA GLU A 60 3.29 8.60 5.23
C GLU A 60 2.05 8.36 4.39
N ARG A 61 2.03 7.26 3.61
CA ARG A 61 0.85 6.91 2.80
C ARG A 61 -0.34 6.56 3.69
N GLN A 62 -0.11 5.85 4.79
CA GLN A 62 -1.17 5.51 5.74
C GLN A 62 -1.77 6.77 6.38
N MET A 63 -0.93 7.71 6.81
CA MET A 63 -1.39 9.01 7.33
C MET A 63 -2.20 9.81 6.31
N GLN A 64 -1.81 9.78 5.04
CA GLN A 64 -2.54 10.46 3.95
C GLN A 64 -3.87 9.79 3.58
N GLN A 65 -3.97 8.47 3.78
CA GLN A 65 -5.17 7.68 3.45
C GLN A 65 -6.07 7.38 4.64
N SER A 66 -5.80 7.90 5.84
CA SER A 66 -6.56 7.56 7.05
C SER A 66 -8.04 7.97 6.93
N GLU A 67 -8.87 7.04 6.45
CA GLU A 67 -10.32 7.02 6.65
C GLU A 67 -10.67 7.02 8.16
N GLU A 68 -9.77 6.49 8.99
CA GLU A 68 -9.90 6.47 10.46
C GLU A 68 -9.95 7.85 11.10
N LEU A 69 -9.43 8.91 10.46
CA LEU A 69 -9.47 10.26 11.01
C LEU A 69 -10.92 10.76 11.14
N GLN A 70 -11.75 10.48 10.13
CA GLN A 70 -13.17 10.84 10.16
C GLN A 70 -13.96 10.02 11.18
N TRP A 71 -13.66 8.72 11.32
CA TRP A 71 -14.28 7.88 12.35
C TRP A 71 -13.85 8.29 13.76
N ALA A 72 -12.57 8.62 13.95
CA ALA A 72 -12.03 9.08 15.22
C ALA A 72 -12.60 10.45 15.62
N GLU A 73 -12.74 11.38 14.68
CA GLU A 73 -13.40 12.67 14.89
C GLU A 73 -14.89 12.50 15.24
N THR A 74 -15.60 11.62 14.52
CA THR A 74 -17.02 11.34 14.77
C THR A 74 -17.21 10.67 16.13
N ALA A 75 -16.36 9.69 16.48
CA ALA A 75 -16.37 9.02 17.76
C ALA A 75 -16.00 9.97 18.92
N ALA A 76 -15.02 10.86 18.73
CA ALA A 76 -14.64 11.86 19.72
C ALA A 76 -15.75 12.90 19.91
N THR A 77 -16.44 13.31 18.84
CA THR A 77 -17.58 14.23 18.91
C THR A 77 -18.75 13.60 19.66
N LEU A 78 -19.15 12.38 19.30
CA LEU A 78 -20.19 11.62 20.01
C LEU A 78 -19.82 11.35 21.46
N ALA A 79 -18.55 11.01 21.74
CA ALA A 79 -18.07 10.83 23.09
C ALA A 79 -18.12 12.14 23.89
N GLY A 80 -17.79 13.29 23.29
CA GLY A 80 -17.90 14.60 23.92
C GLY A 80 -19.33 15.09 24.16
N GLU A 81 -20.30 14.59 23.39
CA GLU A 81 -21.73 14.85 23.62
C GLU A 81 -22.34 13.97 24.73
N ILE A 82 -21.84 12.74 24.88
CA ILE A 82 -22.35 11.75 25.85
C ILE A 82 -21.62 11.83 27.20
N LEU A 83 -20.32 12.13 27.19
CA LEU A 83 -19.54 12.26 28.41
C LEU A 83 -19.92 13.58 29.11
N PRO A 84 -20.25 13.54 30.40
CA PRO A 84 -20.42 14.78 31.16
C PRO A 84 -19.11 15.56 31.07
N LYS A 85 -19.21 16.88 30.79
CA LYS A 85 -18.05 17.77 30.89
C LYS A 85 -17.50 17.62 32.30
N GLU A 86 -16.37 16.95 32.45
CA GLU A 86 -15.74 16.85 33.75
C GLU A 86 -15.26 18.25 34.15
N GLU A 87 -15.71 18.72 35.32
CA GLU A 87 -15.35 20.02 35.92
C GLU A 87 -14.12 19.91 36.82
N TRP A 88 -13.07 19.23 36.37
CA TRP A 88 -11.78 19.27 37.07
C TRP A 88 -10.78 20.21 36.39
#